data_AF-A0A3D6B7C1-F1
#
_entry.id   AF-A0A3D6B7C1-F1
#
_cell.length_a   1.000
_cell.length_b   1.000
_cell.length_c   1.000
_cell.angle_alpha   90.00
_cell.angle_beta   90.00
_cell.angle_gamma   90.00
#
_symmetry.space_group_name_H-M   'P 1'
#
loop_
_entity.id
_entity.type
_entity.pdbx_description
1 polymer ?
#
loop_
_entity_poly.entity_id
_entity_poly.type
_entity_poly.pdbx_seq_one_letter_code
_entity_poly.pdbx_strand_id
1 'polypeptide(L)'
;MQKKHKPSSDQIRPIAQKRFKLLEDDVRKTVEAVNELEREIINYDNIISSKAITIPATEKEKQPTTIPLTAAQVRGYRLKRRNAKLKLRKAKNEKKDAGIEFSKACTHNGEFIQQQSRNFSAKLQKESKARTEKDERKKKIVDIVSNLLKENDNRVLSLTESVTDGRSFRKEMDKLLSNVDPETFATISGLSEVKTEIYGDVRNLLKEDDQENTSDNNSEINS
;
A
#
# COMPACT_ATOMS: atom_id res chain seq x y z
N MET A 1 20.90 -15.80 -21.47
CA MET A 1 19.53 -15.47 -21.03
C MET A 1 19.54 -14.10 -20.37
N GLN A 2 18.99 -13.07 -21.01
CA GLN A 2 18.96 -11.71 -20.45
C GLN A 2 17.88 -11.62 -19.37
N LYS A 3 18.28 -11.35 -18.12
CA LYS A 3 17.35 -11.02 -17.03
C LYS A 3 16.66 -9.69 -17.39
N LYS A 4 15.38 -9.75 -17.79
CA LYS A 4 14.56 -8.53 -17.92
C LYS A 4 14.43 -7.91 -16.54
N HIS A 5 15.16 -6.82 -16.30
CA HIS A 5 14.98 -5.99 -15.11
C HIS A 5 13.55 -5.47 -15.11
N LYS A 6 12.72 -5.97 -14.18
CA LYS A 6 11.42 -5.35 -13.91
C LYS A 6 11.70 -3.96 -13.30
N PRO A 7 11.11 -2.89 -13.84
CA PRO A 7 11.28 -1.55 -13.27
C PRO A 7 10.79 -1.54 -11.82
N SER A 8 11.47 -0.78 -10.97
CA SER A 8 11.09 -0.67 -9.56
C SER A 8 9.73 0.04 -9.43
N SER A 9 9.00 -0.23 -8.33
CA SER A 9 7.72 0.41 -8.00
C SER A 9 7.76 1.95 -8.15
N ASP A 10 8.89 2.56 -7.78
CA ASP A 10 9.09 4.01 -7.80
C ASP A 10 9.26 4.58 -9.22
N GLN A 11 9.67 3.76 -10.19
CA GLN A 11 9.74 4.14 -11.61
C GLN A 11 8.39 3.97 -12.32
N ILE A 12 7.54 3.06 -11.84
CA ILE A 12 6.24 2.75 -12.47
C ILE A 12 5.18 3.81 -12.10
N ARG A 13 5.21 4.31 -10.86
CA ARG A 13 4.20 5.25 -10.34
C ARG A 13 4.09 6.55 -11.16
N PRO A 14 5.18 7.25 -11.52
CA PRO A 14 5.09 8.49 -12.30
C PRO A 14 4.62 8.25 -13.74
N ILE A 15 4.99 7.10 -14.34
CA ILE A 15 4.61 6.75 -15.71
C ILE A 15 3.11 6.41 -15.77
N ALA A 16 2.60 5.65 -14.80
CA ALA A 16 1.18 5.33 -14.70
C ALA A 16 0.33 6.59 -14.45
N GLN A 17 0.78 7.50 -13.58
CA GLN A 17 0.11 8.78 -13.32
C GLN A 17 0.06 9.66 -14.58
N LYS A 18 1.16 9.78 -15.32
CA LYS A 18 1.19 10.52 -16.59
C LYS A 18 0.23 9.93 -17.62
N ARG A 19 0.22 8.60 -17.79
CA ARG A 19 -0.69 7.92 -18.72
C ARG A 19 -2.15 8.09 -18.34
N PHE A 20 -2.47 8.00 -17.04
CA PHE A 20 -3.83 8.18 -16.56
C PHE A 20 -4.33 9.61 -16.78
N LYS A 21 -3.47 10.61 -16.52
CA LYS A 21 -3.79 12.01 -16.77
C LYS A 21 -4.05 12.30 -18.26
N LEU A 22 -3.28 11.68 -19.16
CA LEU A 22 -3.51 11.79 -20.60
C LEU A 22 -4.89 11.25 -20.99
N LEU A 23 -5.28 10.07 -20.48
CA LEU A 23 -6.60 9.50 -20.74
C LEU A 23 -7.74 10.38 -20.21
N GLU A 24 -7.55 10.96 -19.02
CA GLU A 24 -8.52 11.90 -18.45
C GLU A 24 -8.69 13.16 -19.32
N ASP A 25 -7.57 13.74 -19.78
CA ASP A 25 -7.57 14.90 -20.67
C ASP A 25 -8.23 14.57 -22.02
N ASP A 26 -8.02 13.38 -22.56
CA ASP A 26 -8.64 12.93 -23.83
C ASP A 26 -10.16 12.73 -23.68
N VAL A 27 -10.63 12.15 -22.58
CA VAL A 27 -12.07 12.08 -22.26
C VAL A 27 -12.66 13.49 -22.14
N ARG A 28 -11.95 14.42 -21.46
CA ARG A 28 -12.43 15.79 -21.29
C ARG A 28 -12.57 16.51 -22.64
N LYS A 29 -11.56 16.46 -23.49
CA LYS A 29 -11.57 17.07 -24.83
C LYS A 29 -12.69 16.52 -25.71
N THR A 30 -12.91 15.21 -25.69
CA THR A 30 -13.99 14.59 -26.50
C THR A 30 -15.38 14.99 -25.99
N VAL A 31 -15.56 15.15 -24.67
CA VAL A 31 -16.81 15.70 -24.10
C VAL A 31 -17.03 17.15 -24.52
N GLU A 32 -16.01 18.00 -24.43
CA GLU A 32 -16.08 19.40 -24.84
C GLU A 32 -16.42 19.55 -26.32
N ALA A 33 -15.75 18.78 -27.19
CA ALA A 33 -16.02 18.78 -28.63
C ALA A 33 -17.47 18.37 -28.97
N VAL A 34 -18.03 17.38 -28.27
CA VAL A 34 -19.44 16.99 -28.43
C VAL A 34 -20.37 18.13 -28.02
N ASN A 35 -20.13 18.74 -26.86
CA ASN A 35 -20.96 19.83 -26.34
C ASN A 35 -20.94 21.06 -27.27
N GLU A 36 -19.77 21.40 -27.82
CA GLU A 36 -19.61 22.51 -28.75
C GLU A 36 -20.40 22.27 -30.05
N LEU A 37 -20.27 21.08 -30.64
CA LEU A 37 -21.00 20.71 -31.85
C LEU A 37 -22.52 20.66 -31.62
N GLU A 38 -22.99 20.23 -30.45
CA GLU A 38 -24.42 20.25 -30.10
C GLU A 38 -24.95 21.69 -30.01
N ARG A 39 -24.21 22.60 -29.37
CA ARG A 39 -24.55 24.03 -29.33
C ARG A 39 -24.59 24.64 -30.73
N GLU A 40 -23.59 24.33 -31.55
CA GLU A 40 -23.51 24.83 -32.93
C GLU A 40 -24.71 24.37 -33.77
N ILE A 41 -25.11 23.10 -33.64
CA ILE A 41 -26.28 22.54 -34.34
C ILE A 41 -27.57 23.20 -33.88
N ILE A 42 -27.76 23.42 -32.57
CA ILE A 42 -28.92 24.13 -32.03
C ILE A 42 -28.99 25.55 -32.59
N ASN A 43 -27.86 26.26 -32.63
CA ASN A 43 -27.80 27.60 -33.21
C ASN A 43 -28.20 27.59 -34.69
N TYR A 44 -27.70 26.64 -35.49
CA TYR A 44 -28.12 26.49 -36.88
C TYR A 44 -29.60 26.15 -37.02
N ASP A 45 -30.15 25.30 -36.16
CA ASP A 45 -31.57 24.98 -36.16
C ASP A 45 -32.44 26.20 -35.87
N ASN A 46 -32.02 27.05 -34.93
CA ASN A 46 -32.69 28.31 -34.64
C ASN A 46 -32.66 29.26 -35.86
N ILE A 47 -31.48 29.46 -36.48
CA ILE A 47 -31.32 30.32 -37.67
C ILE A 47 -32.15 29.81 -38.86
N ILE A 48 -32.16 28.50 -39.09
CA ILE A 48 -32.94 27.89 -40.19
C ILE A 48 -34.44 28.05 -39.96
N SER A 49 -34.89 27.95 -38.70
CA SER A 49 -36.31 28.04 -38.34
C SER A 49 -36.81 29.48 -38.37
N SER A 50 -36.05 30.42 -37.80
CA SER A 50 -36.37 31.85 -37.82
C SER A 50 -36.16 32.49 -39.19
N LYS A 51 -35.33 31.86 -40.04
CA LYS A 51 -34.82 32.43 -41.30
C LYS A 51 -34.15 33.80 -41.07
N ALA A 52 -33.55 34.00 -39.91
CA ALA A 52 -32.92 35.25 -39.51
C ALA A 52 -31.76 35.01 -38.55
N ILE A 53 -30.85 35.97 -38.46
CA ILE A 53 -29.76 35.97 -37.47
C ILE A 53 -29.97 37.15 -36.53
N THR A 54 -29.87 36.90 -35.23
CA THR A 54 -29.89 37.95 -34.22
C THR A 54 -28.46 38.25 -33.79
N ILE A 55 -28.03 39.49 -34.01
CA ILE A 55 -26.74 39.98 -33.54
C ILE A 55 -26.99 40.60 -32.16
N PRO A 56 -26.28 40.16 -31.11
CA PRO A 56 -26.43 40.72 -29.78
C PRO A 56 -26.01 42.20 -29.79
N ALA A 57 -26.70 42.99 -28.98
CA ALA A 57 -26.46 44.43 -28.83
C ALA A 57 -24.99 44.67 -28.41
N THR A 58 -24.30 45.57 -29.10
CA THR A 58 -22.95 46.03 -28.71
C THR A 58 -23.07 47.26 -27.81
N GLU A 59 -22.03 47.67 -27.09
CA GLU A 59 -22.07 48.86 -26.20
C GLU A 59 -22.54 50.15 -26.88
N LYS A 60 -22.49 50.22 -28.22
CA LYS A 60 -22.96 51.36 -29.03
C LYS A 60 -24.43 51.25 -29.47
N GLU A 61 -25.01 50.04 -29.50
CA GLU A 61 -26.39 49.80 -29.93
C GLU A 61 -27.22 49.29 -28.74
N LYS A 62 -28.32 49.98 -28.40
CA LYS A 62 -29.11 49.65 -27.19
C LYS A 62 -29.99 48.39 -27.34
N GLN A 63 -30.15 47.83 -28.54
CA GLN A 63 -31.00 46.67 -28.78
C GLN A 63 -30.39 45.69 -29.79
N PRO A 64 -30.69 44.38 -29.66
CA PRO A 64 -30.23 43.36 -30.60
C PRO A 64 -30.86 43.55 -31.98
N THR A 65 -30.05 43.40 -33.01
CA THR A 65 -30.47 43.59 -34.40
C THR A 65 -30.75 42.24 -35.06
N THR A 66 -31.94 42.07 -35.62
CA THR A 66 -32.33 40.85 -36.34
C THR A 66 -32.25 41.08 -37.85
N ILE A 67 -31.43 40.29 -38.53
CA ILE A 67 -31.20 40.38 -39.98
C ILE A 67 -31.90 39.19 -40.66
N PRO A 68 -32.90 39.42 -41.53
CA PRO A 68 -33.55 38.34 -42.27
C PRO A 68 -32.59 37.73 -43.30
N LEU A 69 -32.71 36.42 -43.50
CA LEU A 69 -31.88 35.67 -44.45
C LEU A 69 -32.63 35.40 -45.76
N THR A 70 -31.89 35.46 -46.86
CA THR A 70 -32.36 34.98 -48.16
C THR A 70 -32.47 33.45 -48.18
N ALA A 71 -33.29 32.92 -49.10
CA ALA A 71 -33.43 31.47 -49.28
C ALA A 71 -32.08 30.77 -49.56
N ALA A 72 -31.16 31.42 -50.29
CA ALA A 72 -29.83 30.89 -50.56
C ALA A 72 -28.99 30.79 -49.28
N GLN A 73 -29.02 31.81 -48.42
CA GLN A 73 -28.32 31.79 -47.13
C GLN A 73 -28.88 30.71 -46.20
N VAL A 74 -30.20 30.58 -46.12
CA VAL A 74 -30.85 29.50 -45.33
C VAL A 74 -30.41 28.11 -45.83
N ARG A 75 -30.29 27.90 -47.15
CA ARG A 75 -29.72 26.66 -47.72
C ARG A 75 -28.27 26.44 -47.29
N GLY A 76 -27.45 27.49 -47.24
CA GLY A 76 -26.09 27.43 -46.71
C GLY A 76 -26.03 26.96 -45.27
N TYR A 77 -26.90 27.48 -44.40
CA TYR A 77 -27.00 27.02 -43.00
C TYR A 77 -27.48 25.58 -42.87
N ARG A 78 -28.40 25.11 -43.73
CA ARG A 78 -28.78 23.68 -43.78
C ARG A 78 -27.59 22.78 -44.09
N LEU A 79 -26.71 23.20 -45.00
CA LEU A 79 -25.48 22.47 -45.32
C LEU A 79 -24.50 22.46 -44.14
N LYS A 80 -24.26 23.63 -43.52
CA LYS A 80 -23.42 23.72 -42.30
C LYS A 80 -23.93 22.81 -41.19
N ARG A 81 -25.25 22.81 -40.94
CA ARG A 81 -25.90 21.91 -39.98
C ARG A 81 -25.66 20.44 -40.32
N ARG A 82 -25.80 20.04 -41.59
CA ARG A 82 -25.56 18.64 -42.02
C ARG A 82 -24.11 18.23 -41.74
N ASN A 83 -23.14 19.10 -42.04
CA ASN A 83 -21.73 18.85 -41.77
C ASN A 83 -21.43 18.78 -40.28
N ALA A 84 -21.98 19.68 -39.47
CA ALA A 84 -21.85 19.65 -38.00
C ALA A 84 -22.43 18.35 -37.41
N LYS A 85 -23.60 17.88 -37.90
CA LYS A 85 -24.18 16.59 -37.50
C LYS A 85 -23.27 15.39 -37.84
N LEU A 86 -22.59 15.42 -38.99
CA LEU A 86 -21.63 14.37 -39.34
C LEU A 86 -20.41 14.39 -38.42
N LYS A 87 -19.87 15.58 -38.11
CA LYS A 87 -18.79 15.75 -37.12
C LYS A 87 -19.22 15.27 -35.73
N LEU A 88 -20.44 15.61 -35.30
CA LEU A 88 -20.98 15.20 -34.01
C LEU A 88 -21.05 13.67 -33.88
N ARG A 89 -21.46 12.97 -34.94
CA ARG A 89 -21.47 11.50 -34.94
C ARG A 89 -20.07 10.92 -34.72
N LYS A 90 -19.05 11.48 -35.37
CA LYS A 90 -17.65 11.07 -35.16
C LYS A 90 -17.18 11.35 -33.74
N ALA A 91 -17.40 12.57 -33.25
CA ALA A 91 -17.02 12.96 -31.89
C ALA A 91 -17.72 12.12 -30.80
N LYS A 92 -18.98 11.71 -31.02
CA LYS A 92 -19.70 10.81 -30.10
C LYS A 92 -19.09 9.41 -30.06
N ASN A 93 -18.60 8.90 -31.19
CA ASN A 93 -17.89 7.62 -31.24
C ASN A 93 -16.54 7.73 -30.53
N GLU A 94 -15.75 8.77 -30.83
CA GLU A 94 -14.46 9.04 -30.17
C GLU A 94 -14.62 9.18 -28.64
N LYS A 95 -15.65 9.91 -28.18
CA LYS A 95 -16.00 10.00 -26.75
C LYS A 95 -16.30 8.63 -26.13
N LYS A 96 -17.02 7.77 -26.86
CA LYS A 96 -17.35 6.41 -26.38
C LYS A 96 -16.08 5.57 -26.25
N ASP A 97 -15.22 5.61 -27.24
CA ASP A 97 -13.96 4.83 -27.27
C ASP A 97 -13.02 5.31 -26.15
N ALA A 98 -12.85 6.63 -25.99
CA ALA A 98 -12.09 7.21 -24.89
C ALA A 98 -12.65 6.80 -23.51
N GLY A 99 -13.97 6.76 -23.37
CA GLY A 99 -14.63 6.29 -22.14
C GLY A 99 -14.36 4.81 -21.85
N ILE A 100 -14.34 3.96 -22.87
CA ILE A 100 -14.02 2.53 -22.72
C ILE A 100 -12.55 2.35 -22.29
N GLU A 101 -11.62 3.07 -22.92
CA GLU A 101 -10.20 3.01 -22.56
C GLU A 101 -9.94 3.52 -21.15
N PHE A 102 -10.55 4.64 -20.77
CA PHE A 102 -10.45 5.19 -19.42
C PHE A 102 -10.97 4.20 -18.37
N SER A 103 -12.14 3.60 -18.61
CA SER A 103 -12.72 2.58 -17.72
C SER A 103 -11.81 1.36 -17.55
N LYS A 104 -11.26 0.83 -18.65
CA LYS A 104 -10.28 -0.27 -18.60
C LYS A 104 -9.05 0.10 -17.79
N ALA A 105 -8.52 1.31 -17.95
CA ALA A 105 -7.37 1.79 -17.18
C ALA A 105 -7.69 1.88 -15.68
N CYS A 106 -8.88 2.35 -15.31
CA CYS A 106 -9.35 2.38 -13.92
C CYS A 106 -9.42 0.97 -13.32
N THR A 107 -10.01 0.01 -14.04
CA THR A 107 -10.12 -1.39 -13.57
C THR A 107 -8.75 -2.00 -13.31
N HIS A 108 -7.83 -1.86 -14.27
CA HIS A 108 -6.47 -2.39 -14.13
C HIS A 108 -5.72 -1.74 -12.94
N ASN A 109 -5.87 -0.43 -12.75
CA ASN A 109 -5.30 0.24 -11.58
C ASN A 109 -5.90 -0.26 -10.26
N GLY A 110 -7.21 -0.52 -10.23
CA GLY A 110 -7.89 -1.13 -9.08
C GLY A 110 -7.35 -2.52 -8.73
N GLU A 111 -7.20 -3.39 -9.74
CA GLU A 111 -6.62 -4.73 -9.59
C GLU A 111 -5.18 -4.68 -9.07
N PHE A 112 -4.37 -3.75 -9.59
CA PHE A 112 -3.00 -3.56 -9.13
C PHE A 112 -2.94 -3.16 -7.64
N ILE A 113 -3.78 -2.20 -7.21
CA ILE A 113 -3.85 -1.77 -5.80
C ILE A 113 -4.28 -2.95 -4.91
N GLN A 114 -5.29 -3.71 -5.34
CA GLN A 114 -5.72 -4.90 -4.60
C GLN A 114 -4.59 -5.93 -4.47
N GLN A 115 -3.82 -6.16 -5.54
CA GLN A 115 -2.69 -7.08 -5.50
C GLN A 115 -1.59 -6.61 -4.53
N GLN A 116 -1.26 -5.31 -4.52
CA GLN A 116 -0.30 -4.75 -3.57
C GLN A 116 -0.79 -4.88 -2.13
N SER A 117 -2.08 -4.63 -1.88
CA SER A 117 -2.71 -4.81 -0.57
C SER A 117 -2.60 -6.26 -0.08
N ARG A 118 -2.91 -7.25 -0.94
CA ARG A 118 -2.75 -8.67 -0.61
C ARG A 118 -1.31 -9.03 -0.27
N ASN A 119 -0.35 -8.54 -1.05
CA ASN A 119 1.08 -8.78 -0.80
C ASN A 119 1.53 -8.17 0.53
N PHE A 120 1.05 -6.98 0.86
CA PHE A 120 1.35 -6.33 2.14
C PHE A 120 0.75 -7.09 3.32
N SER A 121 -0.52 -7.50 3.23
CA SER A 121 -1.17 -8.32 4.27
C SER A 121 -0.46 -9.66 4.47
N ALA A 122 -0.02 -10.32 3.40
CA ALA A 122 0.75 -11.56 3.50
C ALA A 122 2.10 -11.37 4.19
N LYS A 123 2.79 -10.24 3.93
CA LYS A 123 4.01 -9.87 4.65
C LYS A 123 3.75 -9.65 6.13
N LEU A 124 2.71 -8.89 6.48
CA LEU A 124 2.32 -8.66 7.87
C LEU A 124 1.97 -9.96 8.60
N GLN A 125 1.24 -10.87 7.96
CA GLN A 125 0.93 -12.18 8.54
C GLN A 125 2.20 -13.01 8.76
N LYS A 126 3.14 -12.99 7.82
CA LYS A 126 4.42 -13.68 7.96
C LYS A 126 5.26 -13.10 9.09
N GLU A 127 5.33 -11.78 9.19
CA GLU A 127 6.03 -11.08 10.28
C GLU A 127 5.38 -11.34 11.64
N SER A 128 4.03 -11.31 11.71
CA SER A 128 3.29 -11.63 12.93
C SER A 128 3.56 -13.06 13.37
N LYS A 129 3.51 -14.03 12.45
CA LYS A 129 3.81 -15.45 12.77
C LYS A 129 5.26 -15.63 13.22
N ALA A 130 6.21 -14.94 12.59
CA ALA A 130 7.61 -14.99 12.99
C ALA A 130 7.83 -14.39 14.38
N ARG A 131 7.09 -13.32 14.74
CA ARG A 131 7.12 -12.74 16.09
C ARG A 131 6.53 -13.69 17.13
N THR A 132 5.34 -14.25 16.88
CA THR A 132 4.72 -15.20 17.82
C THR A 132 5.59 -16.43 18.01
N GLU A 133 6.17 -16.97 16.94
CA GLU A 133 7.08 -18.11 17.02
C GLU A 133 8.37 -17.77 17.78
N LYS A 134 8.91 -16.55 17.61
CA LYS A 134 10.03 -16.05 18.42
C LYS A 134 9.65 -15.99 19.90
N ASP A 135 8.50 -15.41 20.24
CA ASP A 135 8.05 -15.22 21.61
C ASP A 135 7.74 -16.56 22.31
N GLU A 136 7.10 -17.50 21.60
CA GLU A 136 6.83 -18.85 22.09
C GLU A 136 8.12 -19.63 22.39
N ARG A 137 9.10 -19.58 21.49
CA ARG A 137 10.41 -20.22 21.70
C ARG A 137 11.17 -19.60 22.86
N LYS A 138 11.14 -18.28 22.98
CA LYS A 138 11.74 -17.55 24.10
C LYS A 138 11.13 -18.01 25.43
N LYS A 139 9.79 -18.02 25.52
CA LYS A 139 9.06 -18.47 26.70
C LYS A 139 9.42 -19.91 27.07
N LYS A 140 9.40 -20.83 26.11
CA LYS A 140 9.73 -22.25 26.34
C LYS A 140 11.11 -22.43 26.97
N ILE A 141 12.12 -21.68 26.49
CA ILE A 141 13.48 -21.77 27.05
C ILE A 141 13.54 -21.21 28.47
N VAL A 142 12.92 -20.06 28.72
CA VAL A 142 12.86 -19.48 30.07
C VAL A 142 12.16 -20.43 31.03
N ASP A 143 11.04 -21.03 30.63
CA ASP A 143 10.29 -22.01 31.42
C ASP A 143 11.13 -23.27 31.73
N ILE A 144 11.88 -23.78 30.74
CA ILE A 144 12.81 -24.90 30.94
C ILE A 144 13.85 -24.56 32.01
N VAL A 145 14.52 -23.41 31.91
CA VAL A 145 15.56 -23.06 32.88
C VAL A 145 14.96 -22.79 34.26
N SER A 146 13.81 -22.12 34.33
CA SER A 146 13.11 -21.89 35.60
C SER A 146 12.69 -23.20 36.29
N ASN A 147 12.23 -24.20 35.54
CA ASN A 147 11.88 -25.50 36.11
C ASN A 147 13.13 -26.25 36.61
N LEU A 148 14.22 -26.24 35.83
CA LEU A 148 15.46 -26.89 36.24
C LEU A 148 16.09 -26.24 37.48
N LEU A 149 15.92 -24.91 37.65
CA LEU A 149 16.30 -24.20 38.88
C LEU A 149 15.47 -24.67 40.07
N LYS A 150 14.14 -24.73 39.93
CA LYS A 150 13.24 -25.22 40.99
C LYS A 150 13.53 -26.66 41.41
N GLU A 151 13.98 -27.49 40.48
CA GLU A 151 14.33 -28.89 40.72
C GLU A 151 15.73 -29.07 41.32
N ASN A 152 16.50 -28.00 41.54
CA ASN A 152 17.92 -28.04 41.94
C ASN A 152 18.74 -28.97 41.03
N ASP A 153 18.46 -28.94 39.72
CA ASP A 153 19.12 -29.82 38.77
C ASP A 153 20.60 -29.46 38.63
N ASN A 154 21.48 -30.44 38.81
CA ASN A 154 22.93 -30.28 38.71
C ASN A 154 23.39 -29.69 37.37
N ARG A 155 22.58 -29.77 36.32
CA ARG A 155 22.87 -29.19 35.00
C ARG A 155 22.81 -27.65 34.99
N VAL A 156 22.18 -27.03 35.98
CA VAL A 156 22.08 -25.56 36.08
C VAL A 156 23.17 -24.95 36.96
N LEU A 157 23.86 -25.76 37.79
CA LEU A 157 24.95 -25.30 38.67
C LEU A 157 26.04 -24.54 37.92
N SER A 158 26.51 -25.09 36.79
CA SER A 158 27.52 -24.42 35.94
C SER A 158 27.00 -23.15 35.28
N LEU A 159 25.68 -23.06 35.05
CA LEU A 159 25.03 -21.87 34.51
C LEU A 159 24.94 -20.76 35.56
N THR A 160 24.58 -21.07 36.80
CA THR A 160 24.59 -20.14 37.96
C THR A 160 26.00 -19.61 38.24
N GLU A 161 27.01 -20.47 38.31
CA GLU A 161 28.40 -20.07 38.58
C GLU A 161 28.97 -19.15 37.50
N SER A 162 28.49 -19.28 36.26
CA SER A 162 28.95 -18.50 35.13
C SER A 162 28.18 -17.18 34.92
N VAL A 163 27.18 -16.85 35.75
CA VAL A 163 26.36 -15.63 35.63
C VAL A 163 27.19 -14.34 35.61
N THR A 164 28.36 -14.31 36.26
CA THR A 164 29.23 -13.12 36.31
C THR A 164 30.02 -12.91 35.02
N ASP A 165 30.45 -13.97 34.35
CA ASP A 165 31.16 -13.92 33.06
C ASP A 165 30.21 -14.17 31.88
N GLY A 166 29.87 -13.10 31.17
CA GLY A 166 28.99 -13.15 30.00
C GLY A 166 29.50 -14.02 28.84
N ARG A 167 30.78 -14.41 28.78
CA ARG A 167 31.30 -15.35 27.77
C ARG A 167 31.12 -16.80 28.21
N SER A 168 31.44 -17.12 29.45
CA SER A 168 31.24 -18.46 30.02
C SER A 168 29.75 -18.79 30.16
N PHE A 169 28.93 -17.83 30.57
CA PHE A 169 27.47 -17.97 30.66
C PHE A 169 26.85 -18.43 29.33
N ARG A 170 27.24 -17.80 28.22
CA ARG A 170 26.71 -18.17 26.89
C ARG A 170 27.09 -19.60 26.50
N LYS A 171 28.30 -20.03 26.83
CA LYS A 171 28.76 -21.40 26.55
C LYS A 171 28.01 -22.44 27.36
N GLU A 172 27.82 -22.19 28.65
CA GLU A 172 27.05 -23.09 29.52
C GLU A 172 25.58 -23.12 29.13
N MET A 173 25.02 -21.97 28.73
CA MET A 173 23.65 -21.89 28.21
C MET A 173 23.50 -22.65 26.88
N ASP A 174 24.43 -22.48 25.93
CA ASP A 174 24.46 -23.22 24.68
C ASP A 174 24.54 -24.74 24.95
N LYS A 175 25.34 -25.16 25.94
CA LYS A 175 25.49 -26.56 26.35
C LYS A 175 24.22 -27.12 27.01
N LEU A 176 23.61 -26.37 27.93
CA LEU A 176 22.36 -26.75 28.58
C LEU A 176 21.25 -26.94 27.56
N LEU A 177 21.06 -25.95 26.67
CA LEU A 177 20.03 -26.00 25.64
C LEU A 177 20.25 -27.13 24.64
N SER A 178 21.51 -27.43 24.29
CA SER A 178 21.83 -28.57 23.43
C SER A 178 21.48 -29.93 24.06
N ASN A 179 21.47 -30.02 25.39
CA ASN A 179 21.14 -31.24 26.12
C ASN A 179 19.64 -31.39 26.42
N VAL A 180 18.92 -30.27 26.59
CA VAL A 180 17.51 -30.29 27.03
C VAL A 180 16.54 -30.18 25.85
N ASP A 181 16.86 -29.39 24.82
CA ASP A 181 16.00 -29.23 23.65
C ASP A 181 16.81 -28.89 22.39
N PRO A 182 17.50 -29.89 21.81
CA PRO A 182 18.39 -29.71 20.67
C PRO A 182 17.65 -29.22 19.41
N GLU A 183 16.38 -29.59 19.22
CA GLU A 183 15.58 -29.15 18.06
C GLU A 183 15.20 -27.68 18.15
N THR A 184 14.71 -27.22 19.30
CA THR A 184 14.37 -25.80 19.52
C THR A 184 15.64 -24.94 19.49
N PHE A 185 16.78 -25.46 19.96
CA PHE A 185 18.05 -24.75 19.94
C PHE A 185 18.74 -24.69 18.57
N ALA A 186 18.73 -25.79 17.80
CA ALA A 186 19.28 -25.82 16.44
C ALA A 186 18.57 -24.85 15.50
N THR A 187 17.27 -24.62 15.72
CA THR A 187 16.48 -23.65 14.96
C THR A 187 16.69 -22.19 15.42
N ILE A 188 17.22 -21.96 16.63
CA ILE A 188 17.59 -20.64 17.16
C ILE A 188 19.06 -20.28 16.84
N SER A 189 19.92 -21.26 16.61
CA SER A 189 21.33 -21.12 16.19
C SER A 189 21.55 -20.12 15.04
N GLY A 190 20.58 -19.96 14.14
CA GLY A 190 20.62 -18.99 13.03
C GLY A 190 20.20 -17.55 13.36
N LEU A 191 19.76 -17.24 14.59
CA LEU A 191 19.19 -15.94 14.98
C LEU A 191 19.92 -15.37 16.21
N SER A 192 21.05 -14.68 16.00
CA SER A 192 21.91 -14.17 17.09
C SER A 192 21.21 -13.19 18.04
N GLU A 193 20.26 -12.40 17.53
CA GLU A 193 19.48 -11.45 18.36
C GLU A 193 18.56 -12.17 19.34
N VAL A 194 17.88 -13.24 18.90
CA VAL A 194 16.97 -14.05 19.73
C VAL A 194 17.74 -14.72 20.87
N LYS A 195 18.93 -15.28 20.57
CA LYS A 195 19.83 -15.81 21.60
C LYS A 195 20.22 -14.76 22.63
N THR A 196 20.57 -13.56 22.17
CA THR A 196 21.03 -12.49 23.06
C THR A 196 19.93 -12.06 24.03
N GLU A 197 18.69 -11.95 23.56
CA GLU A 197 17.52 -11.67 24.43
C GLU A 197 17.25 -12.79 25.42
N ILE A 198 17.22 -14.05 24.98
CA ILE A 198 16.99 -15.22 25.86
C ILE A 198 18.05 -15.28 26.96
N TYR A 199 19.32 -15.10 26.59
CA TYR A 199 20.43 -15.14 27.55
C TYR A 199 20.37 -13.97 28.53
N GLY A 200 19.90 -12.80 28.08
CA GLY A 200 19.64 -11.67 28.98
C GLY A 200 18.58 -12.01 30.02
N ASP A 201 17.43 -12.53 29.58
CA ASP A 201 16.30 -12.86 30.46
C ASP A 201 16.65 -13.95 31.48
N VAL A 202 17.30 -15.04 31.04
CA VAL A 202 17.73 -16.12 31.94
C VAL A 202 18.78 -15.63 32.94
N ARG A 203 19.71 -14.78 32.50
CA ARG A 203 20.72 -14.20 33.39
C ARG A 203 20.12 -13.27 34.43
N ASN A 204 19.04 -12.56 34.11
CA ASN A 204 18.33 -11.73 35.08
C ASN A 204 17.58 -12.60 36.09
N LEU A 205 16.91 -13.66 35.64
CA LEU A 205 16.21 -14.62 36.51
C LEU A 205 17.16 -15.24 37.55
N LEU A 206 18.37 -15.63 37.13
CA LEU A 206 19.39 -16.18 38.03
C LEU A 206 19.94 -15.18 39.04
N LYS A 207 19.94 -13.88 38.72
CA LYS A 207 20.40 -12.82 39.64
C LYS A 207 19.36 -12.47 40.69
N GLU A 208 18.08 -12.68 40.39
CA GLU A 208 16.98 -12.45 41.32
C GLU A 208 16.94 -13.57 42.39
N ASP A 209 17.21 -14.83 42.03
CA ASP A 209 17.32 -15.97 42.98
C ASP A 209 18.49 -15.82 43.98
N ASP A 210 19.61 -15.22 43.57
CA ASP A 210 20.76 -14.95 44.47
C ASP A 210 20.43 -13.88 45.54
N GLN A 211 19.44 -13.02 45.30
CA GLN A 211 19.01 -12.01 46.28
C GLN A 211 17.97 -12.52 47.28
N GLU A 212 17.10 -13.48 46.93
CA GLU A 212 16.13 -14.05 47.89
C GLU A 212 16.79 -15.02 48.90
N ASN A 213 17.90 -15.67 48.54
CA ASN A 213 18.62 -16.59 49.46
C ASN A 213 19.58 -15.90 50.43
N THR A 214 19.73 -14.58 50.39
CA THR A 214 20.60 -13.84 51.32
C THR A 214 19.84 -13.09 52.44
N SER A 215 18.50 -13.17 52.48
CA SER A 215 17.69 -12.47 53.49
C SER A 215 17.28 -13.28 54.74
N ASP A 216 17.41 -14.61 54.76
CA ASP A 216 16.89 -15.44 55.87
C ASP A 216 17.97 -16.17 56.67
N ASN A 217 19.02 -15.47 57.12
CA ASN A 217 19.96 -16.06 58.10
C ASN A 217 20.65 -15.03 59.01
N ASN A 218 19.86 -14.13 59.61
CA ASN A 218 20.32 -13.33 60.76
C ASN A 218 19.16 -13.00 61.71
N SER A 219 18.67 -14.01 62.43
CA SER A 219 17.92 -13.77 63.67
C SER A 219 18.03 -14.96 64.62
N GLU A 220 19.23 -15.28 65.07
CA GLU A 220 19.43 -16.01 66.32
C GLU A 220 20.86 -15.78 66.80
N ILE A 221 21.02 -14.83 67.73
CA ILE A 221 21.93 -14.80 68.89
C ILE A 221 21.72 -13.43 69.55
N ASN A 222 20.81 -13.39 70.52
CA ASN A 222 20.94 -12.67 71.80
C ASN A 222 19.58 -12.66 72.51
N SER A 223 19.34 -13.65 73.37
CA SER A 223 18.75 -13.54 74.71
C SER A 223 18.91 -14.87 75.42
#